data_AF-A0A853EZ92-F1
#
_entry.id   AF-A0A853EZ92-F1
#
_cell.length_a   1.000
_cell.length_b   1.000
_cell.length_c   1.000
_cell.angle_alpha   90.00
_cell.angle_beta   90.00
_cell.angle_gamma   90.00
#
_symmetry.space_group_name_H-M   'P 1'
#
loop_
_entity.id
_entity.type
_entity.pdbx_description
1 polymer ?
#
loop_
_entity_poly.entity_id
_entity_poly.type
_entity_poly.pdbx_seq_one_letter_code
_entity_poly.pdbx_strand_id
1 'polypeptide(L)'
;MQFKLENFKPIKSAEIKVNDLTLIFGDNNTGKTYIAYALYGLLSKWNDIVFGIEFFTPQQKEELRQNGELSIAKDTLDKNQILQEIASRYAREMAIDVFSSQAKQDGTVASLLGIDFIKDKTIERQMGVDSWLHVNISSDNIEIKINGESYPIEVINHLILREIFDIPAVFISVSERLGISLFQKDLDENMANIVDILKKNENFDPMQILFEKSSRYALPIKDNIDFYAAIENAKNKSELK
;
A
#
# COMPACT_ATOMS: atom_id res chain seq x y z
N MET A 1 16.65 0.53 2.68
CA MET A 1 15.82 -0.25 1.73
C MET A 1 16.44 -0.24 0.34
N GLN A 2 16.36 -1.38 -0.35
CA GLN A 2 16.65 -1.55 -1.77
C GLN A 2 15.42 -2.16 -2.44
N PHE A 3 15.06 -1.62 -3.59
CA PHE A 3 13.96 -2.09 -4.42
C PHE A 3 14.49 -2.41 -5.81
N LYS A 4 14.28 -3.64 -6.26
CA LYS A 4 14.63 -4.09 -7.61
C LYS A 4 13.36 -4.40 -8.38
N LEU A 5 13.33 -4.01 -9.65
CA LEU A 5 12.23 -4.26 -10.57
C LEU A 5 12.77 -4.71 -11.92
N GLU A 6 12.23 -5.81 -12.43
CA GLU A 6 12.63 -6.41 -13.71
C GLU A 6 11.42 -6.69 -14.58
N ASN A 7 11.63 -6.60 -15.91
CA ASN A 7 10.63 -6.87 -16.93
C ASN A 7 9.30 -6.13 -16.70
N PHE A 8 9.35 -4.81 -16.54
CA PHE A 8 8.17 -3.98 -16.40
C PHE A 8 8.20 -2.78 -17.35
N LYS A 9 7.35 -2.82 -18.38
CA LYS A 9 7.26 -1.76 -19.41
C LYS A 9 8.67 -1.44 -20.00
N PRO A 10 9.24 -0.20 -20.03
CA PRO A 10 10.57 -0.02 -20.61
C PRO A 10 11.71 -0.51 -19.70
N ILE A 11 11.42 -0.92 -18.46
CA ILE A 11 12.42 -1.40 -17.50
C ILE A 11 12.71 -2.87 -17.77
N LYS A 12 13.90 -3.17 -18.29
CA LYS A 12 14.44 -4.54 -18.34
C LYS A 12 14.90 -4.98 -16.95
N SER A 13 15.71 -4.15 -16.29
CA SER A 13 16.14 -4.31 -14.90
C SER A 13 16.49 -2.94 -14.35
N ALA A 14 15.99 -2.61 -13.17
CA ALA A 14 16.31 -1.40 -12.43
C ALA A 14 16.41 -1.74 -10.95
N GLU A 15 17.40 -1.17 -10.27
CA GLU A 15 17.59 -1.30 -8.85
C GLU A 15 17.78 0.09 -8.24
N ILE A 16 17.05 0.38 -7.18
CA ILE A 16 17.15 1.63 -6.44
C ILE A 16 17.41 1.35 -4.97
N LYS A 17 18.52 1.91 -4.48
CA LYS A 17 18.78 2.00 -3.04
C LYS A 17 18.25 3.33 -2.54
N VAL A 18 17.24 3.28 -1.67
CA VAL A 18 16.63 4.46 -1.07
C VAL A 18 17.49 4.88 0.12
N ASN A 19 18.06 6.09 0.03
CA ASN A 19 18.76 6.79 1.12
C ASN A 19 18.04 8.12 1.40
N ASP A 20 18.52 8.88 2.40
CA ASP A 20 17.96 10.17 2.84
C ASP A 20 17.64 11.13 1.69
N LEU A 21 18.53 11.19 0.68
CA LEU A 21 18.30 11.85 -0.59
C LEU A 21 18.64 10.89 -1.73
N THR A 22 17.66 10.65 -2.60
CA THR A 22 17.82 9.79 -3.77
C THR A 22 17.40 10.55 -5.02
N LEU A 23 18.32 10.73 -5.97
CA LEU A 23 18.07 11.47 -7.22
C LEU A 23 18.02 10.50 -8.40
N ILE A 24 16.94 10.55 -9.19
CA ILE A 24 16.76 9.73 -10.39
C ILE A 24 16.82 10.67 -11.62
N PHE A 25 17.84 10.51 -12.45
CA PHE A 25 18.07 11.33 -13.65
C PHE A 25 18.53 10.48 -14.84
N GLY A 26 18.48 11.05 -16.04
CA GLY A 26 18.82 10.36 -17.31
C GLY A 26 17.88 10.76 -18.45
N ASP A 27 18.01 10.12 -19.61
CA ASP A 27 17.26 10.46 -20.83
C ASP A 27 15.76 10.20 -20.72
N ASN A 28 14.97 10.88 -21.55
CA ASN A 28 13.53 10.65 -21.62
C ASN A 28 13.20 9.20 -22.03
N ASN A 29 12.08 8.69 -21.52
CA ASN A 29 11.57 7.36 -21.85
C ASN A 29 12.44 6.15 -21.40
N THR A 30 13.35 6.35 -20.45
CA THR A 30 14.26 5.30 -19.94
C THR A 30 13.75 4.58 -18.68
N GLY A 31 12.50 4.81 -18.27
CA GLY A 31 11.93 4.14 -17.09
C GLY A 31 11.94 4.95 -15.79
N LYS A 32 12.49 6.17 -15.76
CA LYS A 32 12.56 7.02 -14.56
C LYS A 32 11.22 7.19 -13.85
N THR A 33 10.17 7.56 -14.60
CA THR A 33 8.81 7.71 -14.05
C THR A 33 8.24 6.37 -13.60
N TYR A 34 8.53 5.29 -14.33
CA TYR A 34 8.05 3.96 -13.99
C TYR A 34 8.64 3.44 -12.68
N ILE A 35 9.95 3.58 -12.46
CA ILE A 35 10.58 3.13 -11.22
C ILE A 35 10.16 4.02 -10.04
N ALA A 36 10.02 5.34 -10.24
CA ALA A 36 9.52 6.24 -9.20
C ALA A 36 8.08 5.90 -8.80
N TYR A 37 7.20 5.64 -9.77
CA TYR A 37 5.81 5.28 -9.51
C TYR A 37 5.68 3.90 -8.90
N ALA A 38 6.48 2.94 -9.34
CA ALA A 38 6.51 1.61 -8.76
C ALA A 38 7.04 1.64 -7.30
N LEU A 39 8.05 2.45 -7.00
CA LEU A 39 8.51 2.64 -5.63
C LEU A 39 7.45 3.32 -4.76
N TYR A 40 6.80 4.38 -5.28
CA TYR A 40 5.71 5.05 -4.58
C TYR A 40 4.56 4.08 -4.29
N GLY A 41 4.10 3.35 -5.29
CA GLY A 41 2.99 2.41 -5.18
C GLY A 41 3.26 1.31 -4.15
N LEU A 42 4.47 0.76 -4.12
CA LEU A 42 4.88 -0.22 -3.11
C LEU A 42 4.70 0.32 -1.69
N LEU A 43 5.17 1.54 -1.45
CA LEU A 43 5.20 2.15 -0.13
C LEU A 43 3.82 2.67 0.29
N SER A 44 3.07 3.30 -0.63
CA SER A 44 1.73 3.83 -0.34
C SER A 44 0.67 2.73 -0.22
N LYS A 45 0.86 1.59 -0.89
CA LYS A 45 -0.04 0.42 -0.85
C LYS A 45 0.46 -0.71 0.03
N TRP A 46 1.49 -0.49 0.84
CA TRP A 46 2.08 -1.53 1.70
C TRP A 46 1.02 -2.35 2.45
N ASN A 47 0.07 -1.65 3.06
CA ASN A 47 -1.01 -2.25 3.84
C ASN A 47 -1.93 -3.15 3.01
N ASP A 48 -2.24 -2.74 1.78
CA ASP A 48 -3.10 -3.51 0.87
C ASP A 48 -2.35 -4.76 0.39
N ILE A 49 -1.05 -4.63 0.08
CA ILE A 49 -0.20 -5.71 -0.42
C ILE A 49 -0.04 -6.83 0.61
N VAL A 50 0.14 -6.50 1.89
CA VAL A 50 0.33 -7.51 2.95
C VAL A 50 -0.94 -8.27 3.31
N PHE A 51 -2.11 -7.90 2.77
CA PHE A 51 -3.40 -8.48 3.14
C PHE A 51 -3.57 -9.95 2.70
N GLY A 52 -3.48 -10.90 3.62
CA GLY A 52 -3.59 -12.34 3.33
C GLY A 52 -2.26 -13.02 3.04
N ILE A 53 -1.13 -12.33 3.27
CA ILE A 53 0.18 -12.98 3.42
C ILE A 53 0.27 -13.48 4.87
N GLU A 54 0.52 -14.78 5.04
CA GLU A 54 0.53 -15.43 6.35
C GLU A 54 1.97 -15.66 6.82
N PHE A 55 2.32 -15.14 8.00
CA PHE A 55 3.66 -15.34 8.58
C PHE A 55 3.64 -16.16 9.87
N PHE A 56 2.47 -16.42 10.46
CA PHE A 56 2.35 -17.35 11.57
C PHE A 56 2.46 -18.81 11.13
N THR A 57 3.26 -19.59 11.87
CA THR A 57 3.30 -21.03 11.72
C THR A 57 1.99 -21.67 12.21
N PRO A 58 1.62 -22.87 11.73
CA PRO A 58 0.44 -23.57 12.23
C PRO A 58 0.42 -23.75 13.76
N GLN A 59 1.59 -23.97 14.36
CA GLN A 59 1.74 -24.08 15.81
C GLN A 59 1.46 -22.76 16.53
N GLN A 60 2.01 -21.64 16.04
CA GLN A 60 1.76 -20.30 16.59
C GLN A 60 0.28 -19.91 16.49
N LYS A 61 -0.38 -20.29 15.39
CA LYS A 61 -1.83 -20.10 15.24
C LYS A 61 -2.59 -20.84 16.33
N GLU A 62 -2.25 -22.09 16.58
CA GLU A 62 -2.94 -22.89 17.60
C GLU A 62 -2.66 -22.38 19.03
N GLU A 63 -1.42 -21.99 19.31
CA GLU A 63 -1.05 -21.38 20.60
C GLU A 63 -1.86 -20.11 20.88
N LEU A 64 -1.98 -19.22 19.89
CA LEU A 64 -2.77 -18.00 20.01
C LEU A 64 -4.27 -18.30 20.19
N ARG A 65 -4.81 -19.38 19.59
CA ARG A 65 -6.21 -19.79 19.80
C ARG A 65 -6.48 -20.25 21.22
N GLN A 66 -5.56 -21.04 21.77
CA GLN A 66 -5.77 -21.71 23.06
C GLN A 66 -5.48 -20.77 24.23
N ASN A 67 -4.40 -19.99 24.14
CA ASN A 67 -3.89 -19.20 25.26
C ASN A 67 -4.30 -17.71 25.17
N GLY A 68 -4.67 -17.22 23.98
CA GLY A 68 -4.87 -15.80 23.74
C GLY A 68 -3.58 -14.97 23.80
N GLU A 69 -2.44 -15.62 23.98
CA GLU A 69 -1.12 -15.00 24.10
C GLU A 69 -0.13 -15.75 23.20
N LEU A 70 0.79 -14.99 22.59
CA LEU A 70 1.85 -15.53 21.73
C LEU A 70 3.08 -14.61 21.80
N SER A 71 4.26 -15.21 21.98
CA SER A 71 5.54 -14.51 21.89
C SER A 71 6.38 -15.09 20.77
N ILE A 72 6.77 -14.25 19.81
CA ILE A 72 7.56 -14.64 18.64
C ILE A 72 8.92 -13.96 18.71
N ALA A 73 9.99 -14.74 18.73
CA ALA A 73 11.34 -14.20 18.57
C ALA A 73 11.60 -13.86 17.10
N LYS A 74 12.03 -12.63 16.81
CA LYS A 74 12.16 -12.12 15.43
C LYS A 74 13.25 -12.82 14.63
N ASP A 75 14.26 -13.38 15.31
CA ASP A 75 15.31 -14.19 14.69
C ASP A 75 14.78 -15.51 14.13
N THR A 76 13.65 -16.00 14.64
CA THR A 76 12.95 -17.18 14.10
C THR A 76 12.12 -16.88 12.84
N LEU A 77 11.85 -15.61 12.55
CA LEU A 77 11.12 -15.20 11.36
C LEU A 77 12.05 -15.12 10.15
N ASP A 78 11.70 -15.82 9.07
CA ASP A 78 12.38 -15.63 7.79
C ASP A 78 11.94 -14.32 7.14
N LYS A 79 12.62 -13.23 7.55
CA LYS A 79 12.41 -11.88 7.02
C LYS A 79 12.49 -11.84 5.49
N ASN A 80 13.43 -12.58 4.90
CA ASN A 80 13.63 -12.56 3.46
C ASN A 80 12.49 -13.26 2.74
N GLN A 81 12.00 -14.39 3.25
CA GLN A 81 10.84 -15.08 2.69
C GLN A 81 9.60 -14.18 2.71
N ILE A 82 9.31 -13.52 3.83
CA ILE A 82 8.15 -12.62 3.94
C ILE A 82 8.27 -11.45 2.94
N LEU A 83 9.43 -10.81 2.87
CA LEU A 83 9.66 -9.71 1.92
C LEU A 83 9.58 -10.15 0.46
N GLN A 84 10.02 -11.37 0.15
CA GLN A 84 9.90 -11.95 -1.20
C GLN A 84 8.45 -12.23 -1.56
N GLU A 85 7.62 -12.70 -0.62
CA GLU A 85 6.19 -12.90 -0.85
C GLU A 85 5.45 -11.58 -1.08
N ILE A 86 5.74 -10.55 -0.28
CA ILE A 86 5.23 -9.18 -0.45
C ILE A 86 5.63 -8.63 -1.83
N ALA A 87 6.91 -8.73 -2.20
CA ALA A 87 7.41 -8.25 -3.49
C ALA A 87 6.76 -9.00 -4.67
N SER A 88 6.63 -10.32 -4.57
CA SER A 88 6.01 -11.16 -5.60
C SER A 88 4.53 -10.84 -5.78
N ARG A 89 3.82 -10.56 -4.69
CA ARG A 89 2.44 -10.09 -4.79
C ARG A 89 2.36 -8.73 -5.45
N TYR A 90 3.15 -7.78 -4.97
CA TYR A 90 3.18 -6.43 -5.52
C TYR A 90 3.45 -6.42 -7.03
N ALA A 91 4.42 -7.22 -7.50
CA ALA A 91 4.74 -7.36 -8.92
C ALA A 91 3.54 -7.80 -9.78
N ARG A 92 2.66 -8.66 -9.24
CA ARG A 92 1.46 -9.16 -9.95
C ARG A 92 0.34 -8.12 -10.03
N GLU A 93 0.23 -7.26 -9.03
CA GLU A 93 -0.93 -6.37 -8.83
C GLU A 93 -0.65 -4.92 -9.28
N MET A 94 0.61 -4.45 -9.20
CA MET A 94 0.96 -3.04 -9.43
C MET A 94 0.57 -2.49 -10.81
N ALA A 95 0.52 -3.33 -11.84
CA ALA A 95 0.10 -2.89 -13.17
C ALA A 95 -1.33 -2.29 -13.13
N ILE A 96 -2.22 -2.92 -12.36
CA ILE A 96 -3.59 -2.47 -12.17
C ILE A 96 -3.63 -1.38 -11.10
N ASP A 97 -3.07 -1.65 -9.92
CA ASP A 97 -3.28 -0.81 -8.74
C ASP A 97 -2.51 0.51 -8.77
N VAL A 98 -1.37 0.55 -9.46
CA VAL A 98 -0.48 1.71 -9.52
C VAL A 98 -0.53 2.37 -10.87
N PHE A 99 -0.61 1.60 -11.96
CA PHE A 99 -0.54 2.14 -13.32
C PHE A 99 -1.86 2.12 -14.07
N SER A 100 -2.94 1.61 -13.45
CA SER A 100 -4.27 1.51 -14.05
C SER A 100 -4.27 0.83 -15.43
N SER A 101 -3.35 -0.12 -15.62
CA SER A 101 -3.21 -0.92 -16.83
C SER A 101 -4.14 -2.13 -16.76
N GLN A 102 -4.91 -2.36 -17.82
CA GLN A 102 -5.81 -3.51 -17.93
C GLN A 102 -5.08 -4.83 -18.23
N ALA A 103 -3.81 -4.77 -18.66
CA ALA A 103 -3.02 -5.96 -18.96
C ALA A 103 -2.20 -6.41 -17.74
N LYS A 104 -2.37 -7.68 -17.33
CA LYS A 104 -1.38 -8.38 -16.50
C LYS A 104 -0.06 -8.42 -17.27
N GLN A 105 1.02 -8.00 -16.62
CA GLN A 105 2.37 -8.07 -17.20
C GLN A 105 2.99 -9.40 -16.74
N ASP A 106 2.99 -10.39 -17.64
CA ASP A 106 3.64 -11.67 -17.35
C ASP A 106 5.16 -11.48 -17.28
N GLY A 107 5.79 -12.12 -16.28
CA GLY A 107 7.25 -12.13 -16.12
C GLY A 107 7.85 -10.93 -15.39
N THR A 108 7.03 -9.99 -14.91
CA THR A 108 7.48 -8.91 -14.01
C THR A 108 7.93 -9.48 -12.66
N VAL A 109 9.10 -9.06 -12.20
CA VAL A 109 9.68 -9.50 -10.93
C VAL A 109 10.06 -8.28 -10.10
N ALA A 110 9.70 -8.29 -8.83
CA ALA A 110 10.13 -7.31 -7.85
C ALA A 110 10.93 -7.99 -6.73
N SER A 111 11.86 -7.26 -6.11
CA SER A 111 12.59 -7.74 -4.94
C SER A 111 12.83 -6.61 -3.94
N LEU A 112 12.82 -6.97 -2.66
CA LEU A 112 12.99 -6.05 -1.54
C LEU A 112 14.12 -6.54 -0.64
N LEU A 113 15.03 -5.63 -0.29
CA LEU A 113 16.13 -5.89 0.64
C LEU A 113 16.34 -4.70 1.57
N GLY A 114 16.98 -4.95 2.72
CA GLY A 114 17.35 -3.88 3.66
C GLY A 114 16.15 -3.10 4.21
N ILE A 115 15.04 -3.80 4.46
CA ILE A 115 13.92 -3.37 5.30
C ILE A 115 14.05 -4.14 6.61
N ASP A 116 13.99 -3.43 7.73
CA ASP A 116 14.15 -4.02 9.05
C ASP A 116 12.82 -4.09 9.78
N PHE A 117 12.77 -4.98 10.78
CA PHE A 117 11.64 -4.98 11.70
C PHE A 117 11.70 -3.73 12.58
N ILE A 118 10.53 -3.18 12.92
CA ILE A 118 10.42 -2.08 13.89
C ILE A 118 11.01 -2.52 15.23
N LYS A 119 11.77 -1.66 15.90
CA LYS A 119 12.47 -1.98 17.15
C LYS A 119 11.66 -1.75 18.42
N ASP A 120 10.73 -0.81 18.39
CA ASP A 120 9.92 -0.43 19.53
C ASP A 120 8.58 0.13 19.04
N LYS A 121 7.50 -0.58 19.31
CA LYS A 121 6.13 -0.15 18.98
C LYS A 121 5.10 -0.93 19.79
N THR A 122 4.19 -0.19 20.42
CA THR A 122 3.01 -0.76 21.08
C THR A 122 1.78 -0.44 20.27
N ILE A 123 0.91 -1.43 20.10
CA ILE A 123 -0.34 -1.32 19.35
C ILE A 123 -1.45 -1.83 20.23
N GLU A 124 -2.45 -0.98 20.45
CA GLU A 124 -3.68 -1.33 21.16
C GLU A 124 -4.85 -1.10 20.22
N ARG A 125 -5.65 -2.15 19.99
CA ARG A 125 -6.80 -2.11 19.10
C ARG A 125 -7.99 -2.75 19.80
N GLN A 126 -9.06 -1.97 19.95
CA GLN A 126 -10.36 -2.53 20.29
C GLN A 126 -10.89 -3.29 19.07
N MET A 127 -11.15 -4.57 19.24
CA MET A 127 -11.65 -5.44 18.17
C MET A 127 -13.16 -5.68 18.29
N GLY A 128 -13.73 -5.54 19.50
CA GLY A 128 -15.16 -5.67 19.79
C GLY A 128 -15.58 -4.93 21.06
N VAL A 129 -16.76 -5.22 21.60
CA VAL A 129 -17.31 -4.48 22.76
C VAL A 129 -16.35 -4.52 23.95
N ASP A 130 -15.89 -5.72 24.34
CA ASP A 130 -14.95 -5.93 25.46
C ASP A 130 -13.68 -6.69 25.03
N SER A 131 -13.34 -6.65 23.74
CA SER A 131 -12.21 -7.40 23.20
C SER A 131 -11.10 -6.50 22.68
N TRP A 132 -9.88 -6.75 23.14
CA TRP A 132 -8.71 -5.91 22.88
C TRP A 132 -7.52 -6.73 22.43
N LEU A 133 -6.88 -6.28 21.36
CA LEU A 133 -5.60 -6.77 20.89
C LEU A 133 -4.50 -5.81 21.36
N HIS A 134 -3.55 -6.35 22.13
CA HIS A 134 -2.33 -5.68 22.53
C HIS A 134 -1.17 -6.36 21.82
N VAL A 135 -0.37 -5.59 21.10
CA VAL A 135 0.84 -6.07 20.44
C VAL A 135 2.00 -5.19 20.90
N ASN A 136 3.03 -5.81 21.47
CA ASN A 136 4.27 -5.16 21.82
C ASN A 136 5.38 -5.68 20.90
N ILE A 137 5.98 -4.79 20.12
CA ILE A 137 7.11 -5.10 19.25
C ILE A 137 8.35 -4.52 19.93
N SER A 138 9.12 -5.37 20.59
CA SER A 138 10.42 -5.04 21.18
C SER A 138 11.54 -5.25 20.15
N SER A 139 12.81 -5.05 20.52
CA SER A 139 13.92 -5.25 19.56
C SER A 139 14.03 -6.69 19.08
N ASP A 140 13.79 -7.65 19.99
CA ASP A 140 14.03 -9.07 19.74
C ASP A 140 12.74 -9.88 19.58
N ASN A 141 11.64 -9.46 20.22
CA ASN A 141 10.39 -10.22 20.28
C ASN A 141 9.16 -9.42 19.83
N ILE A 142 8.17 -10.14 19.33
CA ILE A 142 6.80 -9.66 19.10
C ILE A 142 5.90 -10.40 20.09
N GLU A 143 5.35 -9.68 21.05
CA GLU A 143 4.41 -10.19 22.05
C GLU A 143 3.00 -9.78 21.67
N ILE A 144 2.09 -10.76 21.66
CA ILE A 144 0.69 -10.59 21.23
C ILE A 144 -0.18 -11.09 22.39
N LYS A 145 -1.15 -10.27 22.79
CA LYS A 145 -2.12 -10.61 23.81
C LYS A 145 -3.52 -10.18 23.41
N ILE A 146 -4.46 -11.11 23.46
CA ILE A 146 -5.86 -10.91 23.16
C ILE A 146 -6.64 -11.05 24.47
N ASN A 147 -7.34 -9.99 24.86
CA ASN A 147 -8.29 -10.03 25.96
C ASN A 147 -9.70 -10.12 25.37
N GLY A 148 -10.56 -11.00 25.89
CA GLY A 148 -11.95 -11.14 25.46
C GLY A 148 -12.18 -12.25 24.42
N GLU A 149 -13.11 -12.04 23.49
CA GLU A 149 -13.41 -13.02 22.45
C GLU A 149 -12.30 -13.08 21.40
N SER A 150 -12.04 -14.30 20.91
CA SER A 150 -10.99 -14.56 19.91
C SER A 150 -11.45 -14.12 18.52
N TYR A 151 -10.58 -13.42 17.80
CA TYR A 151 -10.81 -13.00 16.41
C TYR A 151 -10.22 -13.99 15.41
N PRO A 152 -10.67 -13.99 14.15
CA PRO A 152 -10.03 -14.76 13.10
C PRO A 152 -8.53 -14.43 13.05
N ILE A 153 -7.70 -15.45 13.10
CA ILE A 153 -6.24 -15.30 13.20
C ILE A 153 -5.67 -14.65 11.96
N GLU A 154 -6.32 -14.84 10.82
CA GLU A 154 -5.98 -14.22 9.54
C GLU A 154 -6.05 -12.68 9.66
N VAL A 155 -7.02 -12.16 10.42
CA VAL A 155 -7.15 -10.72 10.70
C VAL A 155 -6.00 -10.25 11.60
N ILE A 156 -5.68 -11.02 12.64
CA ILE A 156 -4.58 -10.69 13.57
C ILE A 156 -3.23 -10.73 12.87
N ASN A 157 -2.99 -11.78 12.07
CA ASN A 157 -1.83 -11.94 11.21
C ASN A 157 -1.68 -10.73 10.28
N HIS A 158 -2.74 -10.32 9.59
CA HIS A 158 -2.71 -9.13 8.74
C HIS A 158 -2.38 -7.85 9.52
N LEU A 159 -3.05 -7.62 10.65
CA LEU A 159 -2.85 -6.43 11.48
C LEU A 159 -1.40 -6.31 11.96
N ILE A 160 -0.78 -7.42 12.33
CA ILE A 160 0.61 -7.43 12.80
C ILE A 160 1.55 -7.27 11.61
N LEU A 161 1.36 -8.03 10.53
CA LEU A 161 2.24 -7.97 9.36
C LEU A 161 2.34 -6.56 8.75
N ARG A 162 1.23 -5.80 8.82
CA ARG A 162 1.18 -4.40 8.40
C ARG A 162 2.10 -3.49 9.21
N GLU A 163 2.39 -3.85 10.46
CA GLU A 163 3.02 -2.97 11.44
C GLU A 163 4.41 -3.45 11.88
N ILE A 164 4.85 -4.66 11.51
CA ILE A 164 6.15 -5.21 11.95
C ILE A 164 7.35 -4.66 11.19
N PHE A 165 7.16 -4.14 9.97
CA PHE A 165 8.23 -3.60 9.14
C PHE A 165 8.34 -2.09 9.26
N ASP A 166 9.57 -1.58 9.27
CA ASP A 166 9.84 -0.14 9.23
C ASP A 166 9.68 0.40 7.81
N ILE A 167 8.46 0.83 7.50
CA ILE A 167 8.07 1.34 6.19
C ILE A 167 7.82 2.85 6.30
N PRO A 168 8.52 3.68 5.50
CA PRO A 168 8.32 5.12 5.55
C PRO A 168 6.96 5.51 4.97
N ALA A 169 6.32 6.49 5.61
CA ALA A 169 5.22 7.19 4.98
C ALA A 169 5.74 7.95 3.74
N VAL A 170 5.01 7.86 2.63
CA VAL A 170 5.43 8.46 1.36
C VAL A 170 4.44 9.50 0.86
N PHE A 171 5.00 10.49 0.18
CA PHE A 171 4.27 11.48 -0.58
C PHE A 171 4.99 11.69 -1.90
N ILE A 172 4.24 11.88 -2.99
CA ILE A 172 4.79 12.22 -4.30
C ILE A 172 4.29 13.59 -4.71
N SER A 173 5.20 14.41 -5.25
CA SER A 173 4.87 15.74 -5.78
C SER A 173 5.32 15.83 -7.23
N VAL A 174 4.49 16.42 -8.09
CA VAL A 174 4.87 16.75 -9.46
C VAL A 174 5.23 18.23 -9.61
N SER A 175 6.19 18.52 -10.50
CA SER A 175 6.67 19.87 -10.75
C SER A 175 5.65 20.77 -11.46
N GLU A 176 4.69 20.21 -12.21
CA GLU A 176 3.68 20.97 -12.96
C GLU A 176 2.34 21.07 -12.21
N ARG A 177 2.26 22.00 -11.27
CA ARG A 177 1.03 22.27 -10.50
C ARG A 177 -0.12 22.81 -11.37
N LEU A 178 0.19 23.62 -12.38
CA LEU A 178 -0.83 24.22 -13.27
C LEU A 178 -1.53 23.20 -14.17
N GLY A 179 -0.84 22.11 -14.54
CA GLY A 179 -1.44 21.03 -15.33
C GLY A 179 -2.51 20.28 -14.53
N ILE A 180 -2.30 20.11 -13.22
CA ILE A 180 -3.20 19.36 -12.34
C ILE A 180 -4.60 19.98 -12.25
N SER A 181 -4.71 21.30 -12.14
CA SER A 181 -6.01 21.98 -12.10
C SER A 181 -6.83 21.80 -13.38
N LEU A 182 -6.16 21.61 -14.53
CA LEU A 182 -6.83 21.30 -15.80
C LEU A 182 -7.41 19.88 -15.78
N PHE A 183 -6.64 18.91 -15.29
CA PHE A 183 -7.07 17.51 -15.18
C PHE A 183 -8.15 17.29 -14.11
N GLN A 184 -8.18 18.11 -13.07
CA GLN A 184 -9.22 18.07 -12.04
C GLN A 184 -10.60 18.35 -12.63
N LYS A 185 -10.71 19.38 -13.48
CA LYS A 185 -11.98 19.71 -14.15
C LYS A 185 -12.47 18.57 -15.03
N ASP A 186 -11.57 17.96 -15.80
CA ASP A 186 -11.89 16.79 -16.63
C ASP A 186 -12.35 15.58 -15.78
N LEU A 187 -11.74 15.37 -14.60
CA LEU A 187 -12.14 14.32 -13.67
C LEU A 187 -13.53 14.56 -13.08
N ASP A 188 -13.80 15.78 -12.62
CA ASP A 188 -15.09 16.16 -12.02
C ASP A 188 -16.23 16.00 -13.04
N GLU A 189 -16.02 16.45 -14.29
CA GLU A 189 -16.98 16.29 -15.38
C GLU A 189 -17.26 14.80 -15.67
N ASN A 190 -16.23 13.95 -15.64
CA ASN A 190 -16.38 12.51 -15.83
C ASN A 190 -17.07 11.82 -14.66
N MET A 191 -16.78 12.20 -13.42
CA MET A 191 -17.44 11.66 -12.22
C MET A 191 -18.93 12.05 -12.18
N ALA A 192 -19.27 13.29 -12.53
CA ALA A 192 -20.66 13.73 -12.66
C ALA A 192 -21.43 12.87 -13.70
N ASN A 193 -20.81 12.62 -14.86
CA ASN A 193 -21.37 11.73 -15.88
C ASN A 193 -21.57 10.29 -15.38
N ILE A 194 -20.66 9.77 -14.54
CA ILE A 194 -20.78 8.43 -13.94
C ILE A 194 -21.97 8.38 -12.97
N VAL A 195 -22.11 9.38 -12.09
CA VAL A 195 -23.24 9.49 -11.16
C VAL A 195 -24.57 9.54 -11.92
N ASP A 196 -24.61 10.26 -13.04
CA ASP A 196 -25.81 10.34 -13.87
C ASP A 196 -26.13 9.03 -14.60
N ILE A 197 -25.12 8.25 -15.00
CA ILE A 197 -25.30 6.91 -15.58
C ILE A 197 -25.79 5.91 -14.53
N LEU A 198 -25.25 5.97 -13.31
CA LEU A 198 -25.66 5.13 -12.17
C LEU A 198 -27.09 5.44 -11.75
N LYS A 199 -27.49 6.72 -11.71
CA LYS A 199 -28.88 7.12 -11.44
C LYS A 199 -29.88 6.63 -12.48
N LYS A 200 -29.44 6.38 -13.72
CA LYS A 200 -30.31 6.00 -14.84
C LYS A 200 -30.44 4.49 -15.04
N ASN A 201 -29.60 3.67 -14.40
CA ASN A 201 -29.62 2.22 -14.59
C ASN A 201 -29.68 1.49 -13.24
N GLU A 202 -30.83 0.88 -12.92
CA GLU A 202 -31.10 0.25 -11.62
C GLU A 202 -30.42 -1.13 -11.41
N ASN A 203 -29.82 -1.72 -12.46
CA ASN A 203 -29.33 -3.10 -12.47
C ASN A 203 -27.81 -3.27 -12.64
N PHE A 204 -27.00 -2.29 -12.28
CA PHE A 204 -25.53 -2.37 -12.46
C PHE A 204 -24.77 -2.26 -11.14
N ASP A 205 -23.70 -3.04 -10.98
CA ASP A 205 -22.82 -3.01 -9.82
C ASP A 205 -22.05 -1.67 -9.79
N PRO A 206 -22.34 -0.78 -8.81
CA PRO A 206 -21.69 0.52 -8.72
C PRO A 206 -20.17 0.40 -8.57
N MET A 207 -19.68 -0.66 -7.91
CA MET A 207 -18.26 -0.87 -7.67
C MET A 207 -17.50 -1.19 -8.96
N GLN A 208 -18.13 -1.91 -9.89
CA GLN A 208 -17.51 -2.25 -11.17
C GLN A 208 -17.33 -1.02 -12.06
N ILE A 209 -18.30 -0.10 -12.10
CA ILE A 209 -18.23 1.14 -12.90
C ILE A 209 -17.23 2.13 -12.30
N LEU A 210 -17.21 2.26 -10.97
CA LEU A 210 -16.20 3.04 -10.26
C LEU A 210 -14.79 2.53 -10.60
N PHE A 211 -14.58 1.21 -10.61
CA PHE A 211 -13.28 0.62 -10.93
C PHE A 211 -12.91 0.75 -12.42
N GLU A 212 -13.84 0.50 -13.34
CA GLU A 212 -13.60 0.54 -14.79
C GLU A 212 -13.29 1.96 -15.29
N LYS A 213 -13.87 3.02 -14.69
CA LYS A 213 -13.74 4.40 -15.20
C LYS A 213 -12.93 5.36 -14.31
N SER A 214 -12.67 5.05 -13.03
CA SER A 214 -11.72 5.82 -12.20
C SER A 214 -10.25 5.57 -12.56
N SER A 215 -9.99 4.56 -13.40
CA SER A 215 -8.68 4.02 -13.78
C SER A 215 -7.91 4.81 -14.86
N ARG A 216 -8.24 6.09 -15.12
CA ARG A 216 -7.55 6.81 -16.22
C ARG A 216 -6.12 7.24 -15.88
N TYR A 217 -5.83 7.46 -14.59
CA TYR A 217 -4.54 7.97 -14.15
C TYR A 217 -3.85 6.98 -13.24
N ALA A 218 -2.54 6.84 -13.44
CA ALA A 218 -1.69 6.14 -12.49
C ALA A 218 -1.88 6.73 -11.08
N LEU A 219 -1.87 5.86 -10.07
CA LEU A 219 -2.08 6.19 -8.66
C LEU A 219 -1.31 7.46 -8.21
N PRO A 220 -0.01 7.65 -8.54
CA PRO A 220 0.72 8.82 -8.07
C PRO A 220 0.21 10.15 -8.67
N ILE A 221 -0.36 10.11 -9.88
CA ILE A 221 -0.98 11.29 -10.50
C ILE A 221 -2.31 11.58 -9.82
N LYS A 222 -3.13 10.55 -9.62
CA LYS A 222 -4.42 10.68 -8.93
C LYS A 222 -4.23 11.28 -7.53
N ASP A 223 -3.32 10.72 -6.73
CA ASP A 223 -3.06 11.18 -5.37
C ASP A 223 -2.54 12.63 -5.33
N ASN A 224 -1.78 13.05 -6.36
CA ASN A 224 -1.38 14.45 -6.50
C ASN A 224 -2.57 15.37 -6.78
N ILE A 225 -3.45 14.99 -7.70
CA ILE A 225 -4.65 15.77 -8.03
C ILE A 225 -5.52 15.93 -6.77
N ASP A 226 -5.79 14.82 -6.07
CA ASP A 226 -6.60 14.81 -4.85
C ASP A 226 -5.99 15.69 -3.75
N PHE A 227 -4.67 15.66 -3.59
CA PHE A 227 -3.94 16.50 -2.65
C PHE A 227 -4.08 18.00 -2.95
N TYR A 228 -3.89 18.41 -4.21
CA TYR A 228 -4.02 19.82 -4.59
C TYR A 228 -5.46 20.32 -4.50
N ALA A 229 -6.43 19.50 -4.89
CA ALA A 229 -7.85 19.81 -4.72
C ALA A 229 -8.21 20.01 -3.23
N ALA A 230 -7.67 19.18 -2.33
CA ALA A 230 -7.85 19.34 -0.90
C ALA A 230 -7.25 20.67 -0.38
N ILE A 231 -6.08 21.08 -0.88
CA ILE A 231 -5.46 22.37 -0.53
C ILE A 231 -6.33 23.55 -0.98
N GLU A 232 -6.83 23.55 -2.22
CA GLU A 232 -7.68 24.63 -2.73
C GLU A 232 -8.98 24.77 -1.94
N ASN A 233 -9.63 23.64 -1.65
CA ASN A 233 -10.83 23.61 -0.81
C ASN A 233 -10.57 24.11 0.62
N ALA A 234 -9.41 23.80 1.20
CA ALA A 234 -9.02 24.30 2.51
C ALA A 234 -8.81 25.82 2.52
N LYS A 235 -8.20 26.38 1.47
CA LYS A 235 -8.02 27.84 1.31
C LYS A 235 -9.36 28.56 1.23
N ASN A 236 -10.28 28.07 0.41
CA ASN A 236 -11.61 28.65 0.26
C ASN A 236 -12.39 28.65 1.58
N LYS A 237 -12.21 27.63 2.43
CA LYS A 237 -12.80 27.59 3.78
C LYS A 237 -12.14 28.55 4.77
N SER A 238 -10.86 28.87 4.60
CA SER A 238 -10.14 29.82 5.46
C SER A 238 -10.46 31.29 5.15
N GLU A 239 -10.86 31.60 3.92
CA GLU A 239 -11.29 32.95 3.50
C GLU A 239 -12.74 33.30 3.89
N LEU A 240 -13.49 32.33 4.42
CA LEU A 240 -14.88 32.47 4.88
C LEU A 240 -14.99 32.67 6.42
N LYS A 241 -13.91 33.03 7.10
CA LYS A 241 -13.90 33.38 8.54
C LYS A 241 -13.59 34.84 8.78
#